data_AF-A0A1Q6J6X2-F1
#
_entry.id   AF-A0A1Q6J6X2-F1
#
_cell.length_a   1.000
_cell.length_b   1.000
_cell.length_c   1.000
_cell.angle_alpha   90.00
_cell.angle_beta   90.00
_cell.angle_gamma   90.00
#
_symmetry.space_group_name_H-M   'P 1'
#
loop_
_entity.id
_entity.type
_entity.pdbx_description
1 polymer ?
#
loop_
_entity_poly.entity_id
_entity_poly.type
_entity_poly.pdbx_seq_one_letter_code
_entity_poly.pdbx_strand_id
1 'polypeptide(L)'
;MELIIILIIFVTAFVIAVNTRKKHVSMENNVSPNNIPSEDGQFKYENRLSIISGFILFINILGSIALLITGIVELNSYRSNGYGWIYIFSSIAVLLSSFLLHSFFIVVKEISINIKKKK
;
A
#
# COMPACT_ATOMS: atom_id res chain seq x y z
N MET A 1 23.07 -12.50 0.64
CA MET A 1 21.90 -13.40 0.84
C MET A 1 20.91 -12.86 1.88
N GLU A 2 21.34 -12.21 2.96
CA GLU A 2 20.41 -11.67 3.99
C GLU A 2 19.39 -10.64 3.48
N LEU A 3 19.78 -9.69 2.62
CA LEU A 3 18.88 -8.66 2.07
C LEU A 3 17.72 -9.25 1.25
N ILE A 4 18.00 -10.30 0.49
CA ILE A 4 16.99 -11.00 -0.33
C ILE A 4 15.99 -11.75 0.57
N ILE A 5 16.48 -12.34 1.65
CA ILE A 5 15.65 -13.04 2.64
C ILE A 5 14.73 -12.05 3.36
N ILE A 6 15.24 -10.88 3.75
CA ILE A 6 14.44 -9.81 4.37
C ILE A 6 13.34 -9.32 3.41
N LEU A 7 13.67 -9.14 2.14
CA LEU A 7 12.70 -8.74 1.11
C LEU A 7 11.59 -9.79 0.94
N ILE A 8 11.94 -11.08 0.91
CA ILE A 8 10.97 -12.18 0.80
C ILE A 8 10.06 -12.21 2.02
N ILE A 9 10.60 -12.11 3.24
CA ILE A 9 9.80 -12.08 4.47
C ILE A 9 8.82 -10.90 4.46
N PHE A 10 9.28 -9.72 4.04
CA PHE A 10 8.45 -8.52 3.95
C PHE A 10 7.31 -8.69 2.93
N VAL A 11 7.61 -9.20 1.72
CA VAL A 11 6.61 -9.46 0.67
C VAL A 11 5.60 -10.51 1.13
N THR A 12 6.04 -11.59 1.76
CA THR A 12 5.16 -12.65 2.26
C THR A 12 4.24 -12.15 3.37
N ALA A 13 4.77 -11.43 4.36
CA ALA A 13 3.96 -10.83 5.43
C ALA A 13 2.91 -9.85 4.86
N PHE A 14 3.29 -9.09 3.83
CA PHE A 14 2.40 -8.16 3.15
C PHE A 14 1.25 -8.87 2.40
N VAL A 15 1.55 -9.91 1.62
CA VAL A 15 0.52 -10.71 0.92
C VAL A 15 -0.48 -11.30 1.91
N ILE A 16 -0.01 -11.78 3.07
CA ILE A 16 -0.87 -12.30 4.13
C ILE A 16 -1.77 -11.19 4.69
N ALA A 17 -1.22 -10.03 5.06
CA ALA A 17 -1.97 -8.91 5.63
C ALA A 17 -3.06 -8.36 4.67
N VAL A 18 -2.76 -8.29 3.37
CA VAL A 18 -3.72 -7.86 2.34
C VAL A 18 -4.84 -8.90 2.16
N ASN A 19 -4.50 -10.19 2.14
CA ASN A 19 -5.49 -11.25 2.01
C ASN A 19 -6.36 -11.40 3.25
N THR A 20 -5.86 -11.10 4.46
CA THR A 20 -6.67 -11.12 5.68
C THR A 20 -7.70 -10.00 5.73
N ARG A 21 -7.48 -8.83 5.09
CA ARG A 21 -8.53 -7.79 4.99
C ARG A 21 -9.72 -8.21 4.14
N LYS A 22 -9.53 -9.03 3.09
CA LYS A 22 -10.64 -9.49 2.24
C LYS A 22 -11.62 -10.41 2.99
N LYS A 23 -11.13 -11.19 3.94
CA LYS A 23 -11.95 -12.16 4.70
C LYS A 23 -12.90 -11.49 5.72
N HIS A 24 -12.59 -10.28 6.18
CA HIS A 24 -13.47 -9.52 7.07
C HIS A 24 -14.63 -8.81 6.35
N VAL A 25 -14.53 -8.59 5.04
CA VAL A 25 -15.56 -7.88 4.25
C VAL A 25 -16.63 -8.82 3.69
N SER A 26 -16.34 -10.13 3.59
CA SER A 26 -17.29 -11.11 3.03
C SER A 26 -18.31 -11.67 4.02
N MET A 27 -18.22 -11.33 5.31
CA MET A 27 -19.12 -11.87 6.35
C MET A 27 -20.24 -10.90 6.76
N GLU A 28 -20.24 -9.65 6.27
CA GLU A 28 -21.18 -8.60 6.69
C GLU A 28 -22.30 -8.28 5.67
N ASN A 29 -22.32 -8.93 4.50
CA ASN A 29 -23.27 -8.63 3.42
C ASN A 29 -24.58 -9.44 3.49
N ASN A 30 -25.20 -9.55 4.67
CA ASN A 30 -26.55 -10.10 4.82
C ASN A 30 -27.54 -9.02 5.32
N VAL A 31 -27.65 -7.91 4.59
CA VAL A 31 -28.72 -6.92 4.84
C VAL A 31 -29.39 -6.48 3.53
N SER A 32 -30.72 -6.56 3.57
CA SER A 32 -31.76 -6.39 2.54
C SER A 32 -31.55 -5.26 1.50
N PRO A 33 -31.94 -5.45 0.22
CA PRO A 33 -31.63 -4.56 -0.90
C PRO A 33 -32.60 -3.39 -1.08
N ASN A 34 -33.29 -2.94 -0.04
CA ASN A 34 -34.26 -1.84 -0.16
C ASN A 34 -33.85 -0.74 0.79
N ASN A 35 -33.14 0.27 0.25
CA ASN A 35 -33.08 1.69 0.64
C ASN A 35 -31.84 2.30 -0.03
N ILE A 36 -31.92 2.61 -1.33
CA ILE A 36 -30.88 3.37 -2.03
C ILE A 36 -31.28 4.85 -1.92
N PRO A 37 -30.71 5.66 -1.02
CA PRO A 37 -30.60 7.08 -1.33
C PRO A 37 -29.51 7.20 -2.40
N SER A 38 -29.81 7.97 -3.43
CA SER A 38 -28.94 8.23 -4.59
C SER A 38 -27.58 8.82 -4.18
N GLU A 39 -26.60 7.95 -3.88
CA GLU A 39 -25.21 8.30 -3.53
C GLU A 39 -24.23 8.08 -4.72
N ASP A 40 -24.74 7.97 -5.95
CA ASP A 40 -23.97 7.62 -7.15
C ASP A 40 -22.78 8.56 -7.43
N GLY A 41 -22.85 9.81 -6.95
CA GLY A 41 -21.75 10.78 -7.04
C GLY A 41 -20.64 10.55 -6.02
N GLN A 42 -20.96 10.25 -4.75
CA GLN A 42 -19.97 10.17 -3.68
C GLN A 42 -19.29 8.80 -3.57
N PHE A 43 -20.01 7.69 -3.79
CA PHE A 43 -19.38 6.36 -3.91
C PHE A 43 -18.35 6.33 -5.04
N LYS A 44 -18.62 7.04 -6.14
CA LYS A 44 -17.69 7.18 -7.26
C LYS A 44 -16.42 7.95 -6.87
N TYR A 45 -16.51 8.98 -6.02
CA TYR A 45 -15.35 9.74 -5.53
C TYR A 45 -14.52 8.96 -4.50
N GLU A 46 -15.16 8.28 -3.54
CA GLU A 46 -14.47 7.43 -2.55
C GLU A 46 -13.82 6.19 -3.20
N ASN A 47 -14.40 5.69 -4.29
CA ASN A 47 -13.79 4.65 -5.11
C ASN A 47 -12.58 5.19 -5.90
N ARG A 48 -12.70 6.37 -6.51
CA ARG A 48 -11.59 7.02 -7.26
C ARG A 48 -10.38 7.29 -6.37
N LEU A 49 -10.59 7.84 -5.18
CA LEU A 49 -9.51 8.13 -4.24
C LEU A 49 -8.80 6.86 -3.74
N SER A 50 -9.56 5.80 -3.48
CA SER A 50 -9.00 4.49 -3.11
C SER A 50 -8.15 3.89 -4.24
N ILE A 51 -8.61 4.04 -5.49
CA ILE A 51 -7.87 3.61 -6.68
C ILE A 51 -6.59 4.42 -6.85
N ILE A 52 -6.66 5.76 -6.69
CA ILE A 52 -5.50 6.65 -6.78
C ILE A 52 -4.47 6.30 -5.70
N SER A 53 -4.91 6.10 -4.46
CA SER A 53 -4.01 5.72 -3.36
C SER A 53 -3.33 4.37 -3.62
N GLY A 54 -4.07 3.38 -4.13
CA GLY A 54 -3.49 2.08 -4.54
C GLY A 54 -2.51 2.21 -5.72
N PHE A 55 -2.80 3.09 -6.68
CA PHE A 55 -1.93 3.34 -7.83
C PHE A 55 -0.62 4.04 -7.43
N ILE A 56 -0.69 5.02 -6.52
CA ILE A 56 0.51 5.67 -5.95
C ILE A 56 1.37 4.64 -5.20
N LEU A 57 0.75 3.77 -4.40
CA LEU A 57 1.45 2.70 -3.72
C LEU A 57 2.17 1.77 -4.71
N PHE A 58 1.51 1.40 -5.81
CA PHE A 58 2.10 0.57 -6.86
C PHE A 58 3.33 1.22 -7.50
N ILE A 59 3.24 2.50 -7.88
CA ILE A 59 4.39 3.24 -8.46
C ILE A 59 5.54 3.31 -7.46
N ASN A 60 5.26 3.61 -6.19
CA ASN A 60 6.30 3.71 -5.17
C ASN A 60 6.98 2.36 -4.89
N ILE A 61 6.24 1.24 -4.99
CA ILE A 61 6.84 -0.11 -4.92
C ILE A 61 7.82 -0.31 -6.09
N LEU A 62 7.41 0.00 -7.32
CA LEU A 62 8.29 -0.12 -8.49
C LEU A 62 9.54 0.77 -8.38
N GLY A 63 9.36 2.03 -7.99
CA GLY A 63 10.47 2.96 -7.77
C GLY A 63 11.43 2.51 -6.67
N SER A 64 10.89 1.91 -5.60
CA SER A 64 11.71 1.38 -4.51
C SER A 64 12.49 0.13 -4.91
N ILE A 65 11.92 -0.75 -5.74
CA ILE A 65 12.65 -1.88 -6.32
C ILE A 65 13.79 -1.37 -7.20
N ALA A 66 13.55 -0.37 -8.04
CA ALA A 66 14.58 0.23 -8.88
C ALA A 66 15.72 0.82 -8.03
N LEU A 67 15.40 1.61 -7.00
CA LEU A 67 16.38 2.17 -6.07
C LEU A 67 17.18 1.08 -5.34
N LEU A 68 16.51 0.00 -4.91
CA LEU A 68 17.16 -1.13 -4.24
C LEU A 68 18.17 -1.81 -5.18
N ILE A 69 17.79 -2.05 -6.43
CA ILE A 69 18.68 -2.64 -7.44
C ILE A 69 19.88 -1.71 -7.67
N THR A 70 19.64 -0.41 -7.87
CA THR A 70 20.73 0.58 -8.03
C THR A 70 21.66 0.58 -6.81
N GLY A 71 21.11 0.52 -5.60
CA GLY A 71 21.91 0.45 -4.38
C GLY A 71 22.78 -0.79 -4.28
N ILE A 72 22.23 -1.96 -4.63
CA ILE A 72 22.97 -3.22 -4.67
C ILE A 72 24.06 -3.20 -5.74
N VAL A 73 23.75 -2.70 -6.94
CA VAL A 73 24.72 -2.61 -8.04
C VAL A 73 25.90 -1.69 -7.66
N GLU A 74 25.61 -0.52 -7.09
CA GLU A 74 26.62 0.43 -6.65
C GLU A 74 27.51 -0.14 -5.53
N LEU A 75 26.93 -0.89 -4.59
CA LEU A 75 27.68 -1.56 -3.52
C LEU A 75 28.60 -2.69 -4.01
N ASN A 76 28.24 -3.35 -5.10
CA ASN A 76 29.05 -4.42 -5.69
C ASN A 76 30.02 -3.93 -6.77
N SER A 77 30.05 -2.62 -7.05
CA SER A 77 30.95 -2.02 -8.05
C SER A 77 32.38 -1.93 -7.53
N TYR A 78 33.36 -2.23 -8.40
CA TYR A 78 34.79 -2.14 -8.07
C TYR A 78 35.25 -0.71 -7.73
N ARG A 79 34.47 0.30 -8.14
CA ARG A 79 34.67 1.72 -7.85
C ARG A 79 33.54 2.26 -6.97
N SER A 80 33.03 1.43 -6.05
CA SER A 80 31.96 1.84 -5.15
C SER A 80 32.39 3.03 -4.31
N ASN A 81 31.57 4.09 -4.31
CA ASN A 81 31.77 5.26 -3.47
C ASN A 81 30.94 5.19 -2.17
N GLY A 82 30.36 4.03 -1.85
CA GLY A 82 29.55 3.82 -0.63
C GLY A 82 28.11 4.36 -0.72
N TYR A 83 27.76 5.11 -1.77
CA TYR A 83 26.42 5.66 -1.97
C TYR A 83 25.33 4.59 -2.15
N GLY A 84 25.70 3.34 -2.45
CA GLY A 84 24.74 2.23 -2.53
C GLY A 84 23.91 2.07 -1.26
N TRP A 85 24.48 2.35 -0.08
CA TRP A 85 23.73 2.34 1.19
C TRP A 85 22.62 3.39 1.22
N ILE A 86 22.86 4.59 0.67
CA ILE A 86 21.85 5.65 0.63
C ILE A 86 20.67 5.21 -0.22
N TYR A 87 20.92 4.64 -1.40
CA TYR A 87 19.84 4.11 -2.25
C TYR A 87 19.03 2.99 -1.56
N ILE A 88 19.70 2.10 -0.82
CA ILE A 88 19.02 1.06 -0.03
C ILE A 88 18.15 1.69 1.07
N PHE A 89 18.69 2.58 1.89
CA PHE A 89 17.92 3.24 2.96
C PHE A 89 16.76 4.06 2.39
N SER A 90 16.97 4.78 1.29
CA SER A 90 15.92 5.52 0.60
C SER A 90 14.82 4.59 0.06
N SER A 91 15.17 3.44 -0.51
CA SER A 91 14.17 2.48 -1.00
C SER A 91 13.25 1.96 0.11
N ILE A 92 13.82 1.68 1.29
CA ILE A 92 13.07 1.22 2.46
C ILE A 92 12.18 2.35 3.00
N ALA A 93 12.73 3.57 3.12
CA ALA A 93 11.98 4.73 3.60
C ALA A 93 10.79 5.09 2.70
N VAL A 94 10.96 5.02 1.38
CA VAL A 94 9.89 5.26 0.39
C VAL A 94 8.81 4.18 0.49
N LEU A 95 9.17 2.90 0.64
CA LEU A 95 8.21 1.83 0.86
C LEU A 95 7.41 2.05 2.14
N LEU A 96 8.10 2.26 3.26
CA LEU A 96 7.46 2.38 4.57
C LEU A 96 6.50 3.57 4.64
N SER A 97 6.93 4.73 4.13
CA SER A 97 6.08 5.93 4.06
C SER A 97 4.86 5.73 3.15
N SER A 98 5.04 5.07 2.01
CA SER A 98 3.94 4.76 1.09
C SER A 98 2.90 3.84 1.72
N PHE A 99 3.33 2.83 2.47
CA PHE A 99 2.43 1.94 3.20
C PHE A 99 1.66 2.64 4.32
N LEU A 100 2.32 3.51 5.07
CA LEU A 100 1.68 4.31 6.12
C LEU A 100 0.61 5.23 5.54
N LEU A 101 0.94 5.94 4.45
CA LEU A 101 0.00 6.83 3.77
C LEU A 101 -1.20 6.06 3.19
N HIS A 102 -0.96 4.91 2.54
CA HIS A 102 -2.04 4.09 2.01
C HIS A 102 -2.94 3.53 3.11
N SER A 103 -2.34 3.06 4.21
CA SER A 103 -3.09 2.52 5.36
C SER A 103 -3.93 3.61 6.04
N PHE A 104 -3.37 4.80 6.22
CA PHE A 104 -4.09 5.97 6.73
C PHE A 104 -5.28 6.31 5.83
N PHE A 105 -5.08 6.29 4.51
CA PHE A 105 -6.13 6.58 3.55
C PHE A 105 -7.31 5.59 3.65
N ILE A 106 -7.03 4.30 3.83
CA ILE A 106 -8.07 3.28 4.03
C ILE A 106 -8.85 3.55 5.32
N VAL A 107 -8.17 3.86 6.42
CA VAL A 107 -8.81 4.14 7.71
C VAL A 107 -9.71 5.38 7.63
N VAL A 108 -9.24 6.46 7.01
CA VAL A 108 -10.05 7.67 6.81
C VAL A 108 -11.29 7.38 5.96
N LYS A 109 -11.15 6.59 4.90
CA LYS A 109 -12.28 6.16 4.07
C LYS A 109 -13.31 5.37 4.89
N GLU A 110 -12.85 4.43 5.72
CA GLU A 110 -13.73 3.60 6.57
C GLU A 110 -14.49 4.45 7.59
N ILE A 111 -13.82 5.43 8.23
CA ILE A 111 -14.45 6.38 9.15
C ILE A 111 -15.50 7.25 8.41
N SER A 112 -15.18 7.75 7.21
CA SER A 112 -16.10 8.56 6.39
C SER A 112 -17.41 7.81 6.11
N ILE A 113 -17.31 6.54 5.67
CA ILE A 113 -18.48 5.70 5.38
C ILE A 113 -19.30 5.45 6.65
N ASN A 114 -18.65 5.17 7.79
CA ASN A 114 -19.35 4.87 9.04
C ASN A 114 -20.08 6.09 9.62
N ILE A 115 -19.50 7.29 9.50
CA ILE A 115 -20.17 8.55 9.89
C ILE A 115 -21.41 8.79 9.01
N LYS A 116 -21.32 8.53 7.70
CA LYS A 116 -22.45 8.71 6.78
C LYS A 116 -23.59 7.73 7.07
N LYS A 117 -23.30 6.46 7.38
CA LYS A 117 -24.31 5.44 7.73
C LYS A 117 -25.08 5.74 9.02
N LYS A 118 -24.52 6.53 9.94
CA LYS A 118 -25.14 6.91 11.21
C LYS A 118 -25.96 8.21 11.14
N LYS A 119 -25.95 8.88 9.98
CA LYS A 119 -26.71 10.11 9.71
C LYS A 119 -27.97 9.77 8.94
#